data_AF-A0A940AC49-F1
#
_entry.id   AF-A0A940AC49-F1
#
_cell.length_a   1.000
_cell.length_b   1.000
_cell.length_c   1.000
_cell.angle_alpha   90.00
_cell.angle_beta   90.00
_cell.angle_gamma   90.00
#
_symmetry.space_group_name_H-M   'P 1'
#
loop_
_entity.id
_entity.type
_entity.pdbx_description
1 polymer ?
#
loop_
_entity_poly.entity_id
_entity_poly.type
_entity_poly.pdbx_seq_one_letter_code
_entity_poly.pdbx_strand_id
1 'polypeptide(L)'
;MAKITLYVRSSQNTGVINLRFRLRDGRATQFFHPSNIEADVNDLKKLTPEGKPKPGVRVYNKELVSKIEAESKLLLDAYNGILEDNLVPNIDLIEERIIAIKNPVKKVRQKELTLLERFTKYIDEAVNLNIIQESRQKKYKTLYADLERFLTIYGKIEYVATEFTPDDVLAFKSFITDEYLLVPKHKRIYAGLPSNVVPKQKRSQNTVVTMLK
;
A
#
# COMPACT_ATOMS: atom_id res chain seq x y z
N MET A 1 -9.13 -26.39 14.93
CA MET A 1 -9.07 -26.71 13.49
C MET A 1 -10.41 -26.28 12.91
N ALA A 2 -10.39 -25.18 12.15
CA ALA A 2 -11.57 -24.63 11.55
C ALA A 2 -12.19 -25.61 10.54
N LYS A 3 -13.51 -25.79 10.60
CA LYS A 3 -14.28 -26.59 9.66
C LYS A 3 -15.24 -25.69 8.89
N ILE A 4 -15.26 -25.84 7.57
CA ILE A 4 -16.17 -25.12 6.69
C ILE A 4 -17.32 -26.05 6.28
N THR A 5 -18.55 -25.59 6.42
CA THR A 5 -19.76 -26.34 6.06
C THR A 5 -20.72 -25.46 5.28
N LEU A 6 -21.42 -26.02 4.30
CA LEU A 6 -22.49 -25.35 3.58
C LEU A 6 -23.68 -25.12 4.53
N TYR A 7 -24.15 -23.88 4.59
CA TYR A 7 -25.31 -23.47 5.37
C TYR A 7 -26.46 -23.15 4.43
N VAL A 8 -27.43 -24.07 4.36
CA VAL A 8 -28.64 -23.92 3.54
C VAL A 8 -29.80 -23.53 4.46
N ARG A 9 -30.34 -22.31 4.28
CA ARG A 9 -31.47 -21.77 5.05
C ARG A 9 -32.80 -21.79 4.27
N SER A 10 -32.93 -22.68 3.28
CA SER A 10 -34.11 -22.76 2.43
C SER A 10 -35.09 -23.81 2.95
N SER A 11 -36.35 -23.43 3.13
CA SER A 11 -37.50 -24.35 3.31
C SER A 11 -38.07 -24.85 1.97
N GLN A 12 -37.52 -24.39 0.84
CA GLN A 12 -37.99 -24.75 -0.50
C GLN A 12 -37.29 -26.02 -1.00
N ASN A 13 -38.10 -26.98 -1.45
CA ASN A 13 -37.63 -28.29 -1.92
C ASN A 13 -37.12 -28.31 -3.37
N THR A 14 -37.29 -27.21 -4.10
CA THR A 14 -36.99 -27.04 -5.54
C THR A 14 -36.57 -25.61 -5.85
N GLY A 15 -35.63 -25.42 -6.79
CA GLY A 15 -35.19 -24.10 -7.24
C GLY A 15 -33.67 -23.88 -7.10
N VAL A 16 -33.24 -22.67 -7.47
CA VAL A 16 -31.84 -22.21 -7.36
C VAL A 16 -31.68 -21.37 -6.10
N ILE A 17 -30.64 -21.65 -5.30
CA ILE A 17 -30.35 -20.91 -4.07
C ILE A 17 -28.89 -20.43 -4.03
N ASN A 18 -28.68 -19.28 -3.38
CA ASN A 18 -27.33 -18.78 -3.09
C ASN A 18 -26.73 -19.50 -1.89
N LEU A 19 -25.50 -20.00 -2.07
CA LEU A 19 -24.77 -20.72 -1.04
C LEU A 19 -24.18 -19.77 0.00
N ARG A 20 -24.25 -20.21 1.27
CA ARG A 20 -23.54 -19.59 2.38
C ARG A 20 -22.60 -20.61 3.00
N PHE A 21 -21.41 -20.16 3.36
CA PHE A 21 -20.41 -20.98 4.02
C PHE A 21 -20.37 -20.64 5.49
N ARG A 22 -20.41 -21.67 6.33
CA ARG A 22 -20.24 -21.52 7.78
C ARG A 22 -18.87 -22.04 8.17
N LEU A 23 -18.01 -21.14 8.64
CA LEU A 23 -16.73 -21.47 9.25
C LEU A 23 -16.93 -21.62 10.76
N ARG A 24 -16.57 -22.78 11.31
CA ARG A 24 -16.63 -23.07 12.74
C ARG A 24 -15.24 -23.43 13.24
N ASP A 25 -14.75 -22.70 14.24
CA ASP A 25 -13.57 -23.10 15.01
C ASP A 25 -13.97 -23.28 16.48
N GLY A 26 -13.94 -24.53 16.95
CA GLY A 26 -14.37 -24.91 18.30
C GLY A 26 -15.87 -24.72 18.59
N ARG A 27 -16.22 -24.49 19.87
CA ARG A 27 -17.59 -24.33 20.35
C ARG A 27 -18.09 -22.87 20.34
N ALA A 28 -17.18 -21.90 20.38
CA ALA A 28 -17.51 -20.49 20.58
C ALA A 28 -17.61 -19.68 19.27
N THR A 29 -16.83 -20.02 18.24
CA THR A 29 -16.65 -19.15 17.07
C THR A 29 -17.31 -19.72 15.82
N GLN A 30 -18.29 -19.00 15.28
CA GLN A 30 -18.97 -19.32 14.03
C GLN A 30 -19.10 -18.07 13.16
N PHE A 31 -18.58 -18.14 11.93
CA PHE A 31 -18.70 -17.08 10.93
C PHE A 31 -19.51 -17.57 9.74
N PHE A 32 -20.26 -16.65 9.10
CA PHE A 32 -21.11 -16.95 7.96
C PHE A 32 -20.70 -16.08 6.77
N HIS A 33 -20.09 -16.69 5.76
CA HIS A 33 -19.70 -16.02 4.52
C HIS A 33 -20.80 -16.20 3.45
N PRO A 34 -21.46 -15.11 3.01
CA PRO A 34 -22.34 -15.17 1.84
C PRO A 34 -21.51 -15.29 0.57
N SER A 35 -21.74 -16.35 -0.23
CA SER A 35 -21.11 -16.49 -1.55
C SER A 35 -22.09 -16.10 -2.66
N ASN A 36 -21.56 -15.72 -3.82
CA ASN A 36 -22.34 -15.51 -5.04
C ASN A 36 -22.50 -16.80 -5.87
N ILE A 37 -22.38 -17.98 -5.23
CA ILE A 37 -22.53 -19.27 -5.92
C ILE A 37 -24.00 -19.67 -5.86
N GLU A 38 -24.63 -19.69 -7.03
CA GLU A 38 -25.98 -20.23 -7.23
C GLU A 38 -25.92 -21.74 -7.47
N ALA A 39 -26.81 -22.48 -6.78
CA ALA A 39 -26.88 -23.94 -6.87
C ALA A 39 -28.32 -24.44 -6.84
N ASP A 40 -28.63 -25.46 -7.65
CA ASP A 40 -29.92 -26.15 -7.61
C ASP A 40 -30.01 -27.04 -6.36
N VAL A 41 -31.15 -27.00 -5.67
CA VAL A 41 -31.43 -27.81 -4.47
C VAL A 41 -31.26 -29.31 -4.74
N ASN A 42 -31.56 -29.80 -5.95
CA ASN A 42 -31.40 -31.21 -6.32
C ASN A 42 -29.93 -31.63 -6.45
N ASP A 43 -29.06 -30.73 -6.88
CA ASP A 43 -27.61 -31.00 -6.91
C ASP A 43 -27.02 -30.92 -5.51
N LEU A 44 -27.50 -30.01 -4.66
CA LEU A 44 -27.08 -29.94 -3.25
C LEU A 44 -27.46 -31.20 -2.46
N LYS A 45 -28.60 -31.83 -2.75
CA LYS A 45 -29.00 -33.12 -2.12
C LYS A 45 -27.98 -34.24 -2.37
N LYS A 46 -27.24 -34.17 -3.49
CA LYS A 46 -26.20 -35.14 -3.87
C LYS A 46 -24.86 -34.86 -3.19
N LEU A 47 -24.69 -33.70 -2.58
CA LEU A 47 -23.48 -33.29 -1.87
C LEU A 47 -23.61 -33.49 -0.36
N THR A 48 -22.46 -33.64 0.29
CA THR A 48 -22.30 -33.63 1.75
C THR A 48 -22.31 -32.20 2.27
N PRO A 49 -22.45 -31.99 3.59
CA PRO A 49 -22.34 -30.65 4.19
C PRO A 49 -20.99 -29.95 3.93
N GLU A 50 -19.95 -30.69 3.55
CA GLU A 50 -18.63 -30.15 3.18
C GLU A 50 -18.52 -29.81 1.68
N GLY A 51 -19.58 -30.02 0.90
CA GLY A 51 -19.58 -29.76 -0.55
C GLY A 51 -19.02 -30.89 -1.42
N LYS A 52 -18.61 -32.02 -0.81
CA LYS A 52 -18.15 -33.21 -1.54
C LYS A 52 -19.32 -34.10 -1.96
N PRO A 53 -19.27 -34.80 -3.11
CA PRO A 53 -20.31 -35.75 -3.51
C PRO A 53 -20.48 -36.87 -2.46
N LYS A 54 -21.72 -37.26 -2.19
CA LYS A 54 -22.04 -38.36 -1.27
C LYS A 54 -21.51 -39.70 -1.81
N PRO A 55 -21.08 -40.62 -0.93
CA PRO A 55 -20.65 -41.95 -1.34
C PRO A 55 -21.77 -42.65 -2.12
N GLY A 56 -21.49 -43.07 -3.35
CA GLY A 56 -22.44 -43.72 -4.27
C GLY A 56 -23.02 -42.83 -5.37
N VAL A 57 -22.82 -41.51 -5.33
CA VAL A 57 -23.26 -40.60 -6.41
C VAL A 57 -22.23 -40.59 -7.54
N ARG A 58 -22.62 -41.08 -8.72
CA ARG A 58 -21.76 -41.07 -9.93
C ARG A 58 -21.98 -39.87 -10.85
N VAL A 59 -23.18 -39.28 -10.81
CA VAL A 59 -23.54 -38.11 -11.63
C VAL A 59 -23.80 -36.92 -10.72
N TYR A 60 -22.91 -35.94 -10.77
CA TYR A 60 -23.01 -34.69 -10.01
C TYR A 60 -22.44 -33.54 -10.83
N ASN A 61 -22.83 -32.32 -10.47
CA ASN A 61 -22.34 -31.11 -11.11
C ASN A 61 -20.89 -30.84 -10.69
N LYS A 62 -19.92 -31.18 -11.56
CA LYS A 62 -18.49 -31.02 -11.30
C LYS A 62 -18.08 -29.56 -11.16
N GLU A 63 -18.68 -28.65 -11.92
CA GLU A 63 -18.40 -27.22 -11.84
C GLU A 63 -18.82 -26.64 -10.49
N LEU A 64 -20.00 -27.04 -10.02
CA LEU A 64 -20.50 -26.62 -8.71
C LEU A 64 -19.57 -27.09 -7.58
N VAL A 65 -19.15 -28.36 -7.61
CA VAL A 65 -18.20 -28.90 -6.62
C VAL A 65 -16.86 -28.14 -6.66
N SER A 66 -16.33 -27.86 -7.86
CA SER A 66 -15.09 -27.10 -8.01
C SER A 66 -15.20 -25.67 -7.49
N LYS A 67 -16.32 -24.98 -7.75
CA LYS A 67 -16.59 -23.63 -7.19
C LYS A 67 -16.68 -23.66 -5.66
N ILE A 68 -17.35 -24.67 -5.10
CA ILE A 68 -17.48 -24.84 -3.64
C ILE A 68 -16.11 -25.12 -2.99
N GLU A 69 -15.29 -25.97 -3.62
CA GLU A 69 -13.95 -26.30 -3.13
C GLU A 69 -13.01 -25.09 -3.19
N ALA A 70 -13.03 -24.34 -4.30
CA ALA A 70 -12.26 -23.12 -4.44
C ALA A 70 -12.63 -22.08 -3.39
N GLU A 71 -13.93 -21.82 -3.18
CA GLU A 71 -14.40 -20.86 -2.18
C GLU A 71 -14.07 -21.31 -0.75
N SER A 72 -14.21 -22.61 -0.45
CA SER A 72 -13.85 -23.16 0.85
C SER A 72 -12.35 -23.02 1.14
N LYS A 73 -11.51 -23.24 0.12
CA LYS A 73 -10.06 -23.06 0.25
C LYS A 73 -9.70 -21.60 0.50
N LEU A 74 -10.29 -20.68 -0.27
CA LEU A 74 -10.09 -19.23 -0.09
C LEU A 74 -10.46 -18.76 1.32
N LEU A 75 -11.60 -19.21 1.84
CA LEU A 75 -12.04 -18.93 3.21
C LEU A 75 -11.07 -19.45 4.26
N LEU A 76 -10.56 -20.67 4.07
CA LEU A 76 -9.62 -21.28 5.00
C LEU A 76 -8.27 -20.55 4.98
N ASP A 77 -7.77 -20.20 3.79
CA ASP A 77 -6.52 -19.46 3.61
C ASP A 77 -6.62 -18.05 4.22
N ALA A 78 -7.74 -17.35 4.01
CA ALA A 78 -8.02 -16.06 4.63
C ALA A 78 -8.03 -16.13 6.17
N TYR A 79 -8.70 -17.14 6.72
CA TYR A 79 -8.79 -17.34 8.17
C TYR A 79 -7.44 -17.69 8.80
N ASN A 80 -6.69 -18.62 8.18
CA ASN A 80 -5.37 -18.99 8.66
C ASN A 80 -4.38 -17.80 8.60
N GLY A 81 -4.43 -17.00 7.53
CA GLY A 81 -3.59 -15.80 7.43
C GLY A 81 -3.86 -14.77 8.53
N ILE A 82 -5.11 -14.62 8.97
CA ILE A 82 -5.45 -13.74 10.12
C ILE A 82 -4.88 -14.29 11.42
N LEU A 83 -4.91 -15.61 11.62
CA LEU A 83 -4.33 -16.26 12.79
C LEU A 83 -2.79 -16.14 12.82
N GLU A 84 -2.13 -16.29 11.66
CA GLU A 84 -0.67 -16.07 11.53
C GLU A 84 -0.28 -14.62 11.87
N ASP A 85 -1.13 -13.65 11.49
CA ASP A 85 -0.96 -12.23 11.80
C ASP A 85 -1.27 -11.90 13.29
N ASN A 86 -1.58 -12.90 14.14
CA ASN A 86 -1.99 -12.75 15.55
C ASN A 86 -3.20 -11.82 15.78
N LEU A 87 -4.06 -11.67 14.77
CA LEU A 87 -5.25 -10.84 14.85
C LEU A 87 -6.45 -11.64 15.36
N VAL A 88 -7.38 -10.98 16.06
CA VAL A 88 -8.66 -11.59 16.45
C VAL A 88 -9.54 -11.67 15.19
N PRO A 89 -9.97 -12.88 14.76
CA PRO A 89 -10.79 -13.01 13.56
C PRO A 89 -12.15 -12.35 13.75
N ASN A 90 -12.49 -11.42 12.86
CA ASN A 90 -13.81 -10.84 12.69
C ASN A 90 -14.29 -11.10 11.26
N ILE A 91 -15.61 -11.13 11.04
CA ILE A 91 -16.21 -11.33 9.73
C ILE A 91 -15.74 -10.27 8.72
N ASP A 92 -15.62 -9.01 9.14
CA ASP A 92 -15.16 -7.91 8.27
C ASP A 92 -13.71 -8.14 7.81
N LEU A 93 -12.83 -8.56 8.73
CA LEU A 93 -11.43 -8.88 8.42
C LEU A 93 -11.30 -10.08 7.48
N ILE A 94 -12.16 -11.08 7.66
CA ILE A 94 -12.19 -12.27 6.79
C ILE A 94 -12.63 -11.86 5.38
N GLU A 95 -13.68 -11.07 5.24
CA GLU A 95 -14.15 -10.56 3.95
C GLU A 95 -13.08 -9.70 3.26
N GLU A 96 -12.44 -8.78 3.99
CA GLU A 96 -11.33 -7.98 3.46
C GLU A 96 -10.18 -8.85 2.93
N ARG A 97 -9.83 -9.91 3.67
CA ARG A 97 -8.77 -10.83 3.27
C ARG A 97 -9.18 -11.67 2.06
N ILE A 98 -10.43 -12.10 1.97
CA ILE A 98 -10.98 -12.79 0.78
C ILE A 98 -10.95 -11.87 -0.44
N ILE A 99 -11.36 -10.60 -0.29
CA ILE A 99 -11.27 -9.60 -1.36
C ILE A 99 -9.82 -9.42 -1.80
N ALA A 100 -8.87 -9.36 -0.87
CA ALA A 100 -7.45 -9.24 -1.16
C ALA A 100 -6.85 -10.47 -1.88
N ILE A 101 -7.34 -11.68 -1.57
CA ILE A 101 -6.90 -12.90 -2.27
C ILE A 101 -7.53 -13.00 -3.66
N LYS A 102 -8.84 -12.71 -3.79
CA LYS A 102 -9.58 -12.78 -5.08
C LYS A 102 -9.15 -11.70 -6.06
N ASN A 103 -8.93 -10.49 -5.55
CA ASN A 103 -8.35 -9.39 -6.29
C ASN A 103 -6.98 -9.13 -5.70
N PRO A 104 -5.92 -9.83 -6.17
CA PRO A 104 -4.56 -9.44 -5.90
C PRO A 104 -4.30 -8.15 -6.68
N VAL A 105 -4.93 -7.06 -6.27
CA VAL A 105 -4.43 -5.72 -6.53
C VAL A 105 -3.05 -5.80 -5.91
N LYS A 106 -2.02 -5.88 -6.76
CA LYS A 106 -0.64 -5.71 -6.34
C LYS A 106 -0.70 -4.49 -5.42
N LYS A 107 -0.51 -4.69 -4.11
CA LYS A 107 -0.03 -3.61 -3.26
C LYS A 107 1.35 -3.33 -3.82
N VAL A 108 1.40 -2.56 -4.92
CA VAL A 108 2.53 -1.71 -5.21
C VAL A 108 2.60 -0.94 -3.90
N ARG A 109 3.54 -1.30 -3.03
CA ARG A 109 4.04 -0.35 -2.05
C ARG A 109 4.32 0.85 -2.92
N GLN A 110 3.45 1.86 -2.89
CA GLN A 110 3.75 3.10 -3.57
C GLN A 110 5.09 3.47 -2.97
N LYS A 111 6.17 3.34 -3.74
CA LYS A 111 7.50 3.72 -3.29
C LYS A 111 7.29 5.13 -2.78
N GLU A 112 7.40 5.29 -1.47
CA GLU A 112 7.11 6.58 -0.88
C GLU A 112 8.11 7.53 -1.52
N LEU A 113 7.57 8.56 -2.18
CA LEU A 113 8.40 9.48 -2.93
C LEU A 113 9.40 10.11 -1.95
N THR A 114 10.67 10.15 -2.35
CA THR A 114 11.70 10.85 -1.58
C THR A 114 11.33 12.32 -1.45
N LEU A 115 11.95 13.01 -0.49
CA LEU A 115 11.75 14.43 -0.27
C LEU A 115 12.02 15.24 -1.55
N LEU A 116 13.07 14.89 -2.30
CA LEU A 116 13.39 15.53 -3.58
C LEU A 116 12.35 15.22 -4.65
N GLU A 117 11.91 13.96 -4.79
CA GLU A 117 10.86 13.57 -5.74
C GLU A 117 9.54 14.32 -5.45
N ARG A 118 9.17 14.44 -4.17
CA ARG A 118 7.99 15.21 -3.73
C ARG A 118 8.14 16.71 -4.04
N PHE A 119 9.32 17.28 -3.81
CA PHE A 119 9.55 18.70 -4.06
C PHE A 119 9.50 19.03 -5.56
N THR A 120 10.12 18.20 -6.41
CA THR A 120 10.02 18.32 -7.87
C THR A 120 8.57 18.26 -8.33
N LYS A 121 7.82 17.24 -7.87
CA LYS A 121 6.39 17.09 -8.20
C LYS A 121 5.57 18.32 -7.81
N TYR A 122 5.80 18.88 -6.63
CA TYR A 122 5.15 20.12 -6.19
C TYR A 122 5.45 21.29 -7.13
N ILE A 123 6.72 21.49 -7.51
CA ILE A 123 7.12 22.58 -8.41
C ILE A 123 6.41 22.42 -9.77
N ASP A 124 6.43 21.22 -10.34
CA ASP A 124 5.84 20.95 -11.65
C ASP A 124 4.31 21.13 -11.64
N GLU A 125 3.62 20.57 -10.65
CA GLU A 125 2.16 20.74 -10.50
C GLU A 125 1.79 22.21 -10.25
N ALA A 126 2.54 22.93 -9.41
CA ALA A 126 2.26 24.33 -9.14
C ALA A 126 2.45 25.24 -10.36
N VAL A 127 3.38 24.91 -11.26
CA VAL A 127 3.56 25.62 -12.53
C VAL A 127 2.45 25.24 -13.51
N ASN A 128 2.13 23.95 -13.65
CA ASN A 128 1.09 23.46 -14.55
C ASN A 128 -0.30 24.03 -14.20
N LEU A 129 -0.58 24.19 -12.91
CA LEU A 129 -1.82 24.77 -12.40
C LEU A 129 -1.79 26.31 -12.33
N ASN A 130 -0.72 26.96 -12.82
CA ASN A 130 -0.51 28.41 -12.74
C ASN A 130 -0.61 29.00 -11.31
N ILE A 131 -0.31 28.18 -10.29
CA ILE A 131 -0.28 28.59 -8.88
C ILE A 131 0.95 29.48 -8.60
N ILE A 132 2.07 29.20 -9.28
CA ILE A 132 3.30 29.98 -9.13
C ILE A 132 3.78 30.55 -10.47
N GLN A 133 4.32 31.77 -10.41
CA GLN A 133 4.95 32.42 -11.54
C GLN A 133 6.37 31.88 -11.79
N GLU A 134 6.90 32.09 -12.99
CA GLU A 134 8.24 31.68 -13.41
C GLU A 134 9.35 32.19 -12.46
N SER A 135 9.19 33.42 -11.94
CA SER A 135 10.11 34.02 -10.97
C SER A 135 10.21 33.22 -9.67
N ARG A 136 9.10 32.61 -9.22
CA ARG A 136 9.02 31.77 -8.02
C ARG A 136 9.50 30.35 -8.30
N GLN A 137 9.23 29.82 -9.50
CA GLN A 137 9.79 28.54 -9.95
C GLN A 137 11.33 28.57 -9.94
N LYS A 138 11.95 29.65 -10.43
CA LYS A 138 13.42 29.81 -10.40
C LYS A 138 13.97 29.74 -8.97
N LYS A 139 13.30 30.39 -8.01
CA LYS A 139 13.68 30.33 -6.59
C LYS A 139 13.59 28.91 -6.02
N TYR A 140 12.51 28.19 -6.33
CA TYR A 140 12.34 26.81 -5.89
C TYR A 140 13.39 25.88 -6.50
N LYS A 141 13.75 26.05 -7.77
CA LYS A 141 14.83 25.27 -8.39
C LYS A 141 16.19 25.52 -7.74
N THR A 142 16.48 26.77 -7.34
CA THR A 142 17.70 27.07 -6.58
C THR A 142 17.69 26.38 -5.21
N LEU A 143 16.56 26.47 -4.49
CA LEU A 143 16.43 25.81 -3.18
C LEU A 143 16.50 24.28 -3.29
N TYR A 144 15.90 23.70 -4.33
CA TYR A 144 16.00 22.29 -4.66
C TYR A 144 17.46 21.87 -4.84
N ALA A 145 18.23 22.62 -5.63
CA ALA A 145 19.64 22.30 -5.88
C ALA A 145 20.48 22.38 -4.59
N ASP A 146 20.21 23.36 -3.72
CA ASP A 146 20.85 23.45 -2.41
C ASP A 146 20.47 22.24 -1.53
N LEU A 147 19.19 21.85 -1.50
CA LEU A 147 18.70 20.71 -0.74
C LEU A 147 19.28 19.39 -1.24
N GLU A 148 19.35 19.19 -2.55
CA GLU A 148 19.95 18.01 -3.17
C GLU A 148 21.42 17.87 -2.77
N ARG A 149 22.20 18.96 -2.78
CA ARG A 149 23.59 18.92 -2.33
C ARG A 149 23.72 18.65 -0.85
N PHE A 150 22.85 19.24 -0.02
CA PHE A 150 22.78 18.92 1.41
C PHE A 150 22.53 17.43 1.63
N LEU A 151 21.44 16.89 1.08
CA LEU A 151 21.09 15.48 1.25
C LEU A 151 22.18 14.56 0.71
N THR A 152 22.81 14.90 -0.41
CA THR A 152 23.92 14.12 -0.97
C THR A 152 25.14 14.10 -0.05
N ILE A 153 25.57 15.26 0.46
CA ILE A 153 26.75 15.39 1.33
C ILE A 153 26.56 14.64 2.65
N TYR A 154 25.34 14.67 3.20
CA TYR A 154 25.02 14.03 4.48
C TYR A 154 24.47 12.60 4.34
N GLY A 155 24.41 12.03 3.12
CA GLY A 155 23.98 10.65 2.89
C GLY A 155 22.49 10.40 3.09
N LYS A 156 21.65 11.41 2.86
CA LYS A 156 20.20 11.44 3.13
C LYS A 156 19.36 11.54 1.86
N ILE A 157 19.90 11.17 0.69
CA ILE A 157 19.24 11.35 -0.61
C ILE A 157 17.93 10.55 -0.73
N GLU A 158 17.82 9.44 -0.01
CA GLU A 158 16.64 8.58 0.00
C GLU A 158 15.61 8.97 1.07
N TYR A 159 15.84 10.05 1.83
CA TYR A 159 14.91 10.49 2.86
C TYR A 159 13.52 10.70 2.28
N VAL A 160 12.51 10.15 2.95
CA VAL A 160 11.11 10.54 2.74
C VAL A 160 10.76 11.73 3.62
N ALA A 161 9.62 12.37 3.35
CA ALA A 161 9.24 13.61 4.05
C ALA A 161 9.10 13.46 5.58
N THR A 162 8.70 12.28 6.06
CA THR A 162 8.55 11.97 7.48
C THR A 162 9.89 11.79 8.21
N GLU A 163 10.96 11.49 7.47
CA GLU A 163 12.31 11.33 8.02
C GLU A 163 13.07 12.66 8.11
N PHE A 164 12.57 13.72 7.46
CA PHE A 164 13.19 15.05 7.48
C PHE A 164 12.72 15.82 8.71
N THR A 165 13.54 15.80 9.77
CA THR A 165 13.19 16.30 11.10
C THR A 165 13.42 17.81 11.24
N PRO A 166 12.92 18.45 12.32
CA PRO A 166 13.26 19.84 12.62
C PRO A 166 14.77 20.09 12.76
N ASP A 167 15.53 19.12 13.25
CA ASP A 167 16.99 19.22 13.35
C ASP A 167 17.63 19.26 11.95
N ASP A 168 17.07 18.51 10.99
CA ASP A 168 17.49 18.56 9.60
C ASP A 168 17.21 19.92 8.96
N VAL A 169 16.12 20.59 9.33
CA VAL A 169 15.83 21.97 8.87
C VAL A 169 16.90 22.95 9.38
N LEU A 170 17.30 22.84 10.66
CA LEU A 170 18.34 23.69 11.24
C LEU A 170 19.73 23.38 10.67
N ALA A 171 20.02 22.10 10.45
CA ALA A 171 21.24 21.66 9.79
C ALA A 171 21.30 22.16 8.34
N PHE A 172 20.18 22.11 7.61
CA PHE A 172 20.08 22.61 6.25
C PHE A 172 20.29 24.12 6.17
N LYS A 173 19.69 24.88 7.11
CA LYS A 173 19.95 26.33 7.23
C LYS A 173 21.43 26.63 7.46
N SER A 174 22.07 25.88 8.35
CA SER A 174 23.51 26.02 8.64
C SER A 174 24.35 25.66 7.42
N PHE A 175 23.99 24.58 6.73
CA PHE A 175 24.61 24.15 5.47
C PHE A 175 24.55 25.25 4.40
N ILE A 176 23.38 25.83 4.12
CA ILE A 176 23.24 26.90 3.11
C ILE A 176 24.16 28.09 3.44
N THR A 177 24.29 28.41 4.73
CA THR A 177 25.10 29.54 5.20
C THR A 177 26.59 29.30 4.92
N ASP A 178 27.07 28.10 5.26
CA ASP A 178 28.50 27.76 5.29
C ASP A 178 28.92 26.76 4.19
N GLU A 179 28.09 26.58 3.16
CA GLU A 179 28.29 25.62 2.07
C GLU A 179 29.66 25.77 1.39
N TYR A 180 30.15 27.01 1.26
CA TYR A 180 31.44 27.32 0.66
C TYR A 180 32.62 26.61 1.35
N LEU A 181 32.51 26.28 2.65
CA LEU A 181 33.52 25.53 3.40
C LEU A 181 33.57 24.03 3.00
N LEU A 182 32.49 23.52 2.40
CA LEU A 182 32.35 22.13 2.00
C LEU A 182 32.79 21.89 0.54
N VAL A 183 32.82 22.93 -0.29
CA VAL A 183 33.25 22.85 -1.69
C VAL A 183 34.62 22.18 -1.87
N PRO A 184 35.67 22.54 -1.08
CA PRO A 184 36.98 21.89 -1.22
C PRO A 184 36.98 20.41 -0.81
N LYS A 185 36.07 20.02 0.08
CA LYS A 185 35.96 18.65 0.62
C LYS A 185 35.16 17.73 -0.30
N HIS A 186 34.19 18.27 -1.02
CA HIS A 186 33.26 17.52 -1.87
C HIS A 186 33.38 17.88 -3.36
N LYS A 187 34.61 18.03 -3.87
CA LYS A 187 34.89 18.50 -5.25
C LYS A 187 34.06 17.81 -6.34
N ARG A 188 33.79 16.51 -6.20
CA ARG A 188 33.00 15.73 -7.17
C ARG A 188 31.57 16.26 -7.35
N ILE A 189 30.93 16.71 -6.28
CA ILE A 189 29.55 17.24 -6.31
C ILE A 189 29.49 18.58 -7.05
N TYR A 190 30.57 19.36 -6.98
CA TYR A 190 30.64 20.71 -7.57
C TYR A 190 31.31 20.75 -8.95
N ALA A 191 31.97 19.67 -9.39
CA ALA A 191 32.79 19.67 -10.61
C ALA A 191 32.01 19.97 -11.90
N GLY A 192 30.74 19.58 -11.97
CA GLY A 192 29.88 19.83 -13.14
C GLY A 192 29.09 21.13 -13.09
N LEU A 193 29.22 21.92 -12.02
CA LEU A 193 28.42 23.13 -11.83
C LEU A 193 29.08 24.37 -12.47
N PRO A 194 28.29 25.28 -13.06
CA PRO A 194 28.78 26.58 -13.49
C PRO A 194 29.47 27.35 -12.34
N SER A 195 30.58 28.03 -12.63
CA SER A 195 31.39 28.75 -11.62
C SER A 195 30.62 29.82 -10.82
N ASN A 196 29.54 30.37 -11.39
CA ASN A 196 28.65 31.33 -10.72
C ASN A 196 27.68 30.67 -9.73
N VAL A 197 27.45 29.36 -9.83
CA VAL A 197 26.59 28.58 -8.93
C VAL A 197 27.38 28.01 -7.76
N VAL A 198 28.67 27.73 -7.95
CA VAL A 198 29.54 27.22 -6.89
C VAL A 198 29.68 28.26 -5.77
N PRO A 199 29.33 27.94 -4.51
CA PRO A 199 29.48 28.86 -3.39
C PRO A 199 30.95 29.20 -3.13
N LYS A 200 31.26 30.50 -3.11
CA LYS A 200 32.65 31.00 -2.90
C LYS A 200 32.84 31.65 -1.54
N GLN A 201 31.75 32.06 -0.89
CA GLN A 201 31.76 32.80 0.37
C GLN A 201 30.50 32.49 1.18
N LYS A 202 30.54 32.88 2.46
CA LYS A 202 29.41 32.79 3.37
C LYS A 202 28.19 33.52 2.81
N ARG A 203 27.02 32.88 2.81
CA ARG A 203 25.77 33.54 2.41
C ARG A 203 25.28 34.48 3.52
N SER A 204 24.73 35.62 3.13
CA SER A 204 24.20 36.58 4.11
C SER A 204 22.97 36.01 4.83
N GLN A 205 22.78 36.37 6.10
CA GLN A 205 21.61 35.92 6.87
C GLN A 205 20.29 36.29 6.18
N ASN A 206 20.20 37.50 5.61
CA ASN A 206 19.00 37.94 4.89
C ASN A 206 18.70 37.05 3.67
N THR A 207 19.75 36.64 2.94
CA THR A 207 19.60 35.71 1.81
C THR A 207 19.06 34.37 2.30
N VAL A 208 19.67 33.79 3.34
CA VAL A 208 19.27 32.48 3.89
C VAL A 208 17.82 32.51 4.39
N VAL A 209 17.44 33.54 5.15
CA VAL A 209 16.06 33.71 5.65
C VAL A 209 15.08 33.85 4.50
N THR A 210 15.41 34.61 3.46
CA THR A 210 14.55 34.79 2.29
C THR A 210 14.37 33.49 1.49
N MET A 211 15.38 32.62 1.48
CA MET A 211 15.32 31.33 0.78
C MET A 211 14.47 30.29 1.51
N LEU A 212 14.41 30.36 2.85
CA LEU A 212 13.70 29.40 3.70
C LEU A 212 12.30 29.88 4.13
N LYS A 213 11.82 31.00 3.58
CA LYS A 213 10.50 31.58 3.86
C LYS A 213 9.45 31.05 2.90
#